data_AF-A0A1A8ZVT1-F1
#
_entry.id   AF-A0A1A8ZVT1-F1
#
_cell.length_a   1.000
_cell.length_b   1.000
_cell.length_c   1.000
_cell.angle_alpha   90.00
_cell.angle_beta   90.00
_cell.angle_gamma   90.00
#
_symmetry.space_group_name_H-M   'P 1'
#
loop_
_entity.id
_entity.type
_entity.pdbx_description
1 polymer ?
#
loop_
_entity_poly.entity_id
_entity_poly.type
_entity_poly.pdbx_seq_one_letter_code
_entity_poly.pdbx_strand_id
1 'polypeptide(L)'
;MKAFNSKKNDNLDDDFPNNFVLPDGDKVKGEKLFKKHCKQCHSVAPDNSQSNSGFTSWGPSLFNVYNRTAGMSKGNSPFQVSPDMYTSGIIWNDINLLKYMKNPKQFVEANIGMNFKGISNFQDRVDIVHYLKTLTYDDPHGRAIAEQYSKKKKIS
;
A
#
# COMPACT_ATOMS: atom_id res chain seq x y z
N MET A 1 22.92 -6.15 -19.17
CA MET A 1 22.63 -5.60 -17.84
C MET A 1 22.96 -4.12 -17.84
N LYS A 2 21.97 -3.22 -17.74
CA LYS A 2 22.26 -1.78 -17.63
C LYS A 2 22.36 -1.46 -16.14
N ALA A 3 23.53 -0.98 -15.73
CA ALA A 3 23.78 -0.46 -14.40
C ALA A 3 22.86 0.74 -14.15
N PHE A 4 22.09 0.71 -13.06
CA PHE A 4 21.34 1.87 -12.58
C PHE A 4 22.34 2.90 -12.05
N ASN A 5 22.52 3.96 -12.83
CA ASN A 5 23.41 5.06 -12.51
C ASN A 5 22.65 6.06 -11.63
N SER A 6 22.97 6.06 -10.34
CA SER A 6 22.40 6.99 -9.36
C SER A 6 23.07 8.36 -9.49
N LYS A 7 22.34 9.36 -10.04
CA LYS A 7 22.62 10.77 -9.80
C LYS A 7 21.32 11.56 -9.57
N LYS A 8 21.23 12.01 -8.30
CA LYS A 8 20.37 12.97 -7.58
C LYS A 8 19.52 13.97 -8.41
N ASN A 9 18.28 14.17 -7.96
CA ASN A 9 17.72 15.50 -7.64
C ASN A 9 16.41 15.37 -6.79
N ASP A 10 16.59 15.63 -5.50
CA ASP A 10 15.88 16.52 -4.58
C ASP A 10 14.36 16.33 -4.31
N ASN A 11 14.05 16.01 -3.04
CA ASN A 11 12.74 16.00 -2.36
C ASN A 11 12.00 14.65 -2.16
N LEU A 12 12.72 13.53 -2.11
CA LEU A 12 12.24 12.32 -1.40
C LEU A 12 12.86 12.16 0.00
N ASP A 13 13.58 13.17 0.46
CA ASP A 13 14.52 13.12 1.59
C ASP A 13 13.83 13.07 2.96
N ASP A 14 13.13 11.97 3.21
CA ASP A 14 13.20 11.39 4.54
C ASP A 14 14.53 10.58 4.47
N ASP A 15 15.62 11.14 5.00
CA ASP A 15 16.93 10.47 5.07
C ASP A 15 16.81 9.30 6.05
N PHE A 16 16.30 8.17 5.55
CA PHE A 16 16.11 6.96 6.35
C PHE A 16 17.48 6.30 6.54
N PRO A 17 18.04 6.30 7.76
CA PRO A 17 19.33 5.68 8.00
C PRO A 17 19.23 4.16 7.83
N ASN A 18 20.37 3.49 7.65
CA ASN A 18 20.43 2.03 7.50
C ASN A 18 19.81 1.25 8.68
N ASN A 19 19.70 1.89 9.85
CA ASN A 19 19.08 1.37 11.07
C ASN A 19 17.70 2.01 11.35
N PHE A 20 17.01 2.51 10.33
CA PHE A 20 15.71 3.14 10.53
C PHE A 20 14.74 2.20 11.25
N VAL A 21 14.13 2.74 12.29
CA VAL A 21 13.02 2.12 13.01
C VAL A 21 11.78 2.95 12.75
N LEU A 22 10.70 2.31 12.29
CA LEU A 22 9.42 2.97 12.14
C LEU A 22 9.01 3.57 13.50
N PRO A 23 8.76 4.89 13.59
CA PRO A 23 8.31 5.51 14.83
C PRO A 23 6.99 4.93 15.30
N ASP A 24 6.67 5.17 16.57
CA ASP A 24 5.34 4.85 17.10
C ASP A 24 4.24 5.54 16.27
N GLY A 25 3.11 4.86 16.14
CA GLY A 25 1.97 5.38 15.40
C GLY A 25 0.65 4.86 15.92
N ASP A 26 -0.41 5.57 15.56
CA ASP A 26 -1.77 5.25 15.97
C ASP A 26 -2.50 4.54 14.83
N LYS A 27 -2.70 3.23 14.97
CA LYS A 27 -3.42 2.40 13.99
C LYS A 27 -4.90 2.81 13.80
N VAL A 28 -5.54 3.40 14.81
CA VAL A 28 -6.93 3.90 14.72
C VAL A 28 -6.98 5.19 13.90
N LYS A 29 -6.02 6.09 14.11
CA LYS A 29 -5.82 7.26 13.24
C LYS A 29 -5.43 6.82 11.82
N GLY A 30 -4.55 5.83 11.71
CA GLY A 30 -4.14 5.20 10.46
C GLY A 30 -5.31 4.65 9.66
N GLU A 31 -6.26 3.97 10.30
CA GLU A 31 -7.48 3.48 9.65
C GLU A 31 -8.32 4.64 9.09
N LYS A 32 -8.47 5.74 9.85
CA LYS A 32 -9.22 6.93 9.39
C LYS A 32 -8.54 7.56 8.17
N LEU A 33 -7.21 7.69 8.21
CA LEU A 33 -6.42 8.21 7.10
C LEU A 33 -6.49 7.28 5.88
N PHE A 34 -6.43 5.96 6.07
CA PHE A 34 -6.63 4.98 5.02
C PHE A 34 -8.01 5.11 4.36
N LYS A 35 -9.07 5.27 5.16
CA LYS A 35 -10.43 5.51 4.65
C LYS A 35 -10.50 6.77 3.79
N LYS A 36 -9.78 7.82 4.18
CA LYS A 36 -9.72 9.11 3.48
C LYS A 36 -8.91 9.03 2.17
N HIS A 37 -7.75 8.37 2.19
CA HIS A 37 -6.77 8.45 1.11
C HIS A 37 -6.71 7.21 0.20
N CYS A 38 -7.05 6.02 0.72
CA CYS A 38 -6.76 4.75 0.06
C CYS A 38 -8.02 3.96 -0.30
N LYS A 39 -9.04 3.98 0.57
CA LYS A 39 -10.25 3.12 0.45
C LYS A 39 -11.08 3.37 -0.81
N GLN A 40 -10.95 4.54 -1.44
CA GLN A 40 -11.65 4.84 -2.70
C GLN A 40 -11.22 3.87 -3.81
N CYS A 41 -9.93 3.54 -3.87
CA CYS A 41 -9.35 2.68 -4.91
C CYS A 41 -9.00 1.27 -4.39
N HIS A 42 -8.62 1.14 -3.12
CA HIS A 42 -8.15 -0.11 -2.54
C HIS A 42 -9.17 -0.73 -1.58
N SER A 43 -9.36 -2.04 -1.71
CA SER A 43 -10.04 -2.83 -0.68
C SER A 43 -9.06 -3.31 0.40
N VAL A 44 -9.62 -3.87 1.46
CA VAL A 44 -8.90 -4.66 2.48
C VAL A 44 -9.41 -6.09 2.50
N ALA A 45 -9.91 -6.58 1.36
CA ALA A 45 -10.53 -7.89 1.26
C ALA A 45 -9.46 -8.99 1.33
N PRO A 46 -9.58 -9.97 2.25
CA PRO A 46 -8.57 -11.03 2.38
C PRO A 46 -8.50 -11.97 1.17
N ASP A 47 -9.59 -12.10 0.41
CA ASP A 47 -9.66 -12.87 -0.83
C ASP A 47 -9.06 -12.14 -2.05
N ASN A 48 -8.42 -10.99 -1.82
CA ASN A 48 -7.91 -10.07 -2.85
C ASN A 48 -8.99 -9.52 -3.80
N SER A 49 -10.27 -9.62 -3.45
CA SER A 49 -11.33 -8.94 -4.21
C SER A 49 -11.12 -7.44 -4.20
N GLN A 50 -11.38 -6.78 -5.33
CA GLN A 50 -11.19 -5.34 -5.47
C GLN A 50 -12.29 -4.56 -4.76
N SER A 51 -12.06 -3.26 -4.58
CA SER A 51 -13.16 -2.35 -4.24
C SER A 51 -14.17 -2.35 -5.40
N ASN A 52 -15.46 -2.16 -5.09
CA ASN A 52 -16.55 -2.03 -6.08
C ASN A 52 -17.30 -0.68 -5.90
N SER A 53 -16.64 0.37 -5.41
CA SER A 53 -17.17 1.71 -5.09
C SER A 53 -17.68 2.57 -6.28
N GLY A 54 -17.92 2.00 -7.46
CA GLY A 54 -18.37 2.71 -8.67
C GLY A 54 -17.34 3.59 -9.40
N PHE A 55 -16.07 3.60 -9.02
CA PHE A 55 -15.02 4.38 -9.70
C PHE A 55 -14.36 3.61 -10.85
N THR A 56 -13.95 4.32 -11.90
CA THR A 56 -13.33 3.77 -13.12
C THR A 56 -11.90 3.26 -12.94
N SER A 57 -11.31 3.26 -11.74
CA SER A 57 -9.97 2.72 -11.50
C SER A 57 -9.92 1.98 -10.16
N TRP A 58 -9.54 0.70 -10.22
CA TRP A 58 -9.47 -0.21 -9.07
C TRP A 58 -8.01 -0.52 -8.72
N GLY A 59 -7.63 -0.31 -7.47
CA GLY A 59 -6.37 -0.81 -6.91
C GLY A 59 -6.54 -2.22 -6.34
N PRO A 60 -5.44 -3.01 -6.24
CA PRO A 60 -5.48 -4.31 -5.59
C PRO A 60 -5.85 -4.19 -4.10
N SER A 61 -6.33 -5.28 -3.51
CA SER A 61 -6.46 -5.36 -2.05
C SER A 61 -5.13 -5.13 -1.35
N LEU A 62 -5.20 -4.39 -0.25
CA LEU A 62 -4.06 -4.12 0.63
C LEU A 62 -4.01 -5.04 1.86
N PHE A 63 -4.88 -6.06 1.91
CA PHE A 63 -4.74 -7.15 2.88
C PHE A 63 -3.46 -7.94 2.58
N ASN A 64 -2.68 -8.25 3.61
CA ASN A 64 -1.33 -8.83 3.53
C ASN A 64 -0.39 -8.05 2.60
N VAL A 65 -0.48 -6.72 2.56
CA VAL A 65 0.46 -5.91 1.76
C VAL A 65 1.84 -5.81 2.41
N TYR A 66 1.92 -5.79 3.74
CA TYR A 66 3.20 -5.66 4.43
C TYR A 66 4.10 -6.86 4.15
N ASN A 67 5.38 -6.59 3.82
CA ASN A 67 6.37 -7.57 3.35
C ASN A 67 6.02 -8.30 2.03
N ARG A 68 4.94 -7.93 1.34
CA ARG A 68 4.63 -8.47 0.02
C ARG A 68 5.51 -7.81 -1.04
N THR A 69 5.97 -8.59 -2.02
CA THR A 69 6.65 -8.05 -3.20
C THR A 69 5.65 -7.26 -4.07
N ALA A 70 6.07 -6.10 -4.56
CA ALA A 70 5.28 -5.27 -5.46
C ALA A 70 4.85 -6.05 -6.69
N GLY A 71 3.63 -5.77 -7.14
CA GLY A 71 3.04 -6.41 -8.31
C GLY A 71 2.62 -7.88 -8.19
N MET A 72 2.85 -8.54 -7.04
CA MET A 72 2.44 -9.93 -6.82
C MET A 72 1.02 -10.10 -6.24
N SER A 73 0.09 -9.22 -6.58
CA SER A 73 -1.30 -9.36 -6.13
C SER A 73 -1.98 -10.52 -6.87
N LYS A 74 -2.50 -11.52 -6.15
CA LYS A 74 -3.23 -12.69 -6.70
C LYS A 74 -4.68 -12.38 -7.10
N GLY A 75 -4.98 -11.13 -7.46
CA GLY A 75 -6.35 -10.67 -7.76
C GLY A 75 -6.60 -10.51 -9.26
N ASN A 76 -7.85 -10.72 -9.68
CA ASN A 76 -8.32 -10.54 -11.06
C ASN A 76 -8.51 -9.04 -11.41
N SER A 77 -7.46 -8.23 -11.29
CA SER A 77 -7.50 -6.81 -11.64
C SER A 77 -7.62 -6.63 -13.16
N PRO A 78 -8.69 -5.98 -13.67
CA PRO A 78 -8.72 -5.56 -15.06
C PRO A 78 -7.67 -4.48 -15.34
N PHE A 79 -7.23 -3.76 -14.29
CA PHE A 79 -6.07 -2.88 -14.33
C PHE A 79 -4.84 -3.73 -14.07
N GLN A 80 -4.13 -4.09 -15.14
CA GLN A 80 -2.84 -4.75 -15.03
C GLN A 80 -1.97 -3.91 -14.10
N VAL A 81 -1.45 -4.55 -13.04
CA VAL A 81 -0.30 -4.03 -12.32
C VAL A 81 0.71 -3.62 -13.39
N SER A 82 1.24 -2.39 -13.35
CA SER A 82 2.19 -1.97 -14.37
C SER A 82 3.35 -2.98 -14.43
N PRO A 83 3.82 -3.37 -15.63
CA PRO A 83 4.94 -4.31 -15.76
C PRO A 83 6.15 -3.90 -14.91
N ASP A 84 6.37 -2.59 -14.77
CA ASP A 84 7.41 -2.00 -13.94
C ASP A 84 7.27 -2.34 -12.45
N MET A 85 6.05 -2.47 -11.93
CA MET A 85 5.86 -2.88 -10.53
C MET A 85 6.19 -4.34 -10.28
N TYR A 86 5.93 -5.21 -11.25
CA TYR A 86 6.32 -6.61 -11.17
C TYR A 86 7.85 -6.79 -11.24
N THR A 87 8.54 -6.02 -12.09
CA THR A 87 10.00 -6.12 -12.27
C THR A 87 10.82 -5.29 -11.28
N SER A 88 10.18 -4.39 -10.52
CA SER A 88 10.85 -3.46 -9.61
C SER A 88 11.66 -4.11 -8.48
N GLY A 89 11.31 -5.35 -8.07
CA GLY A 89 11.89 -5.99 -6.90
C GLY A 89 11.55 -5.31 -5.56
N ILE A 90 10.63 -4.34 -5.55
CA ILE A 90 10.23 -3.62 -4.33
C ILE A 90 9.54 -4.58 -3.36
N ILE A 91 9.95 -4.53 -2.10
CA ILE A 91 9.27 -5.18 -0.98
C ILE A 91 8.55 -4.09 -0.17
N TRP A 92 7.28 -4.28 0.13
CA TRP A 92 6.49 -3.31 0.91
C TRP A 92 6.83 -3.38 2.41
N ASN A 93 7.98 -2.82 2.76
CA ASN A 93 8.43 -2.61 4.14
C ASN A 93 8.15 -1.17 4.60
N ASP A 94 8.57 -0.83 5.82
CA ASP A 94 8.33 0.48 6.44
C ASP A 94 8.81 1.64 5.54
N ILE A 95 10.08 1.62 5.12
CA ILE A 95 10.69 2.68 4.31
C ILE A 95 9.99 2.82 2.96
N ASN A 96 9.76 1.70 2.27
CA ASN A 96 9.19 1.71 0.93
C ASN A 96 7.73 2.19 0.94
N LEU A 97 6.96 1.81 1.96
CA LEU A 97 5.60 2.32 2.14
C LEU A 97 5.58 3.82 2.45
N LEU A 98 6.48 4.31 3.32
CA LEU A 98 6.60 5.74 3.62
C LEU A 98 6.97 6.55 2.38
N LYS A 99 7.96 6.10 1.58
CA LYS A 99 8.37 6.76 0.33
C LYS A 99 7.27 6.72 -0.72
N TYR A 100 6.68 5.56 -0.94
CA TYR A 100 5.62 5.38 -1.92
C TYR A 100 4.39 6.24 -1.58
N MET A 101 3.97 6.31 -0.32
CA MET A 101 2.85 7.18 0.09
C MET A 101 3.18 8.67 -0.01
N LYS A 102 4.46 9.07 0.07
CA LYS A 102 4.87 10.48 -0.12
C LYS A 102 4.74 10.90 -1.58
N ASN A 103 5.25 10.09 -2.50
CA ASN A 103 5.15 10.35 -3.94
C ASN A 103 5.27 9.04 -4.75
N PRO A 104 4.14 8.40 -5.09
CA PRO A 104 4.15 7.11 -5.78
C PRO A 104 4.88 7.13 -7.13
N LYS A 105 4.61 8.15 -7.95
CA LYS A 105 5.17 8.26 -9.31
C LYS A 105 6.69 8.47 -9.26
N GLN A 106 7.16 9.28 -8.31
CA GLN A 106 8.59 9.51 -8.14
C GLN A 106 9.31 8.29 -7.56
N PHE A 107 8.70 7.58 -6.59
CA PHE A 107 9.30 6.40 -5.99
C PHE A 107 9.50 5.25 -6.99
N VAL A 108 8.55 5.05 -7.90
CA VAL A 108 8.63 3.98 -8.90
C VAL A 108 9.43 4.37 -10.14
N GLU A 109 9.64 5.68 -10.36
CA GLU A 109 10.28 6.24 -11.56
C GLU A 109 9.62 5.79 -12.88
N ALA A 110 8.35 5.37 -12.83
CA ALA A 110 7.59 4.89 -13.98
C ALA A 110 6.12 5.33 -13.95
N ASN A 111 5.43 5.11 -15.06
CA ASN A 111 3.99 5.35 -15.13
C ASN A 111 3.24 4.21 -14.43
N ILE A 112 2.74 4.50 -13.23
CA ILE A 112 1.89 3.61 -12.45
C ILE A 112 0.43 4.01 -12.59
N GLY A 113 -0.49 3.03 -12.56
CA GLY A 113 -1.93 3.28 -12.65
C GLY A 113 -2.54 3.99 -11.43
N MET A 114 -1.77 4.18 -10.36
CA MET A 114 -2.21 4.87 -9.15
C MET A 114 -2.12 6.39 -9.32
N ASN A 115 -3.25 7.03 -9.63
CA ASN A 115 -3.37 8.49 -9.67
C ASN A 115 -3.51 9.07 -8.25
N PHE A 116 -2.39 9.21 -7.54
CA PHE A 116 -2.36 9.71 -6.17
C PHE A 116 -1.30 10.78 -5.99
N LYS A 117 -1.69 11.94 -5.42
CA LYS A 117 -0.80 13.09 -5.21
C LYS A 117 0.25 12.89 -4.11
N GLY A 118 0.01 11.93 -3.21
CA GLY A 118 0.87 11.70 -2.04
C GLY A 118 0.31 12.29 -0.74
N ILE A 119 0.93 11.89 0.38
CA ILE A 119 0.66 12.38 1.74
C ILE A 119 1.92 13.04 2.24
N SER A 120 1.95 14.37 2.38
CA SER A 120 3.15 15.10 2.78
C SER A 120 3.51 14.94 4.26
N ASN A 121 2.50 14.83 5.14
CA ASN A 121 2.72 14.68 6.58
C ASN A 121 3.34 13.29 6.88
N PHE A 122 4.52 13.28 7.49
CA PHE A 122 5.25 12.06 7.80
C PHE A 122 4.53 11.17 8.82
N GLN A 123 4.02 11.75 9.91
CA GLN A 123 3.31 10.99 10.94
C GLN A 123 2.03 10.35 10.40
N ASP A 124 1.31 11.02 9.50
CA ASP A 124 0.14 10.43 8.85
C ASP A 124 0.52 9.20 8.03
N ARG A 125 1.68 9.22 7.34
CA ARG A 125 2.21 8.02 6.66
C ARG A 125 2.56 6.92 7.66
N VAL A 126 3.22 7.26 8.78
CA VAL A 126 3.57 6.31 9.86
C VAL A 126 2.32 5.63 10.42
N ASP A 127 1.28 6.41 10.75
CA ASP A 127 0.01 5.89 11.27
C ASP A 127 -0.65 4.93 10.26
N ILE A 128 -0.62 5.26 8.96
CA ILE A 128 -1.12 4.37 7.91
C ILE A 128 -0.28 3.09 7.83
N VAL A 129 1.06 3.14 7.91
CA VAL A 129 1.90 1.93 7.91
C VAL A 129 1.53 1.01 9.08
N HIS A 130 1.36 1.58 10.29
CA HIS A 130 0.90 0.80 11.45
C HIS A 130 -0.47 0.17 11.22
N TYR A 131 -1.41 0.88 10.60
CA TYR A 131 -2.68 0.28 10.20
C TYR A 131 -2.50 -0.84 9.17
N LEU A 132 -1.69 -0.66 8.13
CA LEU A 132 -1.45 -1.68 7.10
C LEU A 132 -0.83 -2.95 7.68
N LYS A 133 0.03 -2.84 8.70
CA LYS A 133 0.59 -3.98 9.45
C LYS A 133 -0.48 -4.83 10.14
N THR A 134 -1.62 -4.23 10.50
CA THR A 134 -2.75 -4.97 11.11
C THR A 134 -3.58 -5.75 10.09
N LEU A 135 -3.42 -5.50 8.79
CA LEU A 135 -4.22 -6.13 7.75
C LEU A 135 -3.65 -7.51 7.38
N THR A 136 -3.56 -8.40 8.37
CA THR A 136 -3.06 -9.78 8.22
C THR A 136 -3.92 -10.75 9.03
N TYR A 137 -3.83 -12.04 8.71
CA TYR A 137 -4.47 -13.10 9.48
C TYR A 137 -3.87 -13.28 10.88
N ASP A 138 -2.65 -12.79 11.11
CA ASP A 138 -1.95 -12.93 12.40
C ASP A 138 -2.33 -11.84 13.42
N ASP A 139 -2.95 -10.74 12.96
CA ASP A 139 -3.38 -9.63 13.81
C ASP A 139 -4.88 -9.74 14.13
N PRO A 140 -5.31 -9.50 15.39
CA PRO A 140 -6.72 -9.54 15.77
C PRO A 140 -7.64 -8.66 14.91
N HIS A 141 -7.19 -7.47 14.49
CA HIS A 141 -7.95 -6.56 13.66
C HIS A 141 -8.14 -7.14 12.24
N GLY A 142 -7.07 -7.68 11.63
CA GLY A 142 -7.16 -8.33 10.34
C GLY A 142 -8.02 -9.60 10.35
N ARG A 143 -8.00 -10.39 11.43
CA ARG A 143 -8.93 -11.52 11.62
C ARG A 143 -10.39 -11.07 11.67
N ALA A 144 -10.69 -10.00 12.41
CA ALA A 144 -12.04 -9.44 12.47
C ALA A 144 -12.55 -9.00 11.09
N ILE A 145 -11.68 -8.38 10.27
CA ILE A 145 -11.98 -8.07 8.86
C ILE A 145 -12.28 -9.36 8.09
N ALA A 146 -11.43 -10.38 8.21
CA ALA A 146 -11.61 -11.63 7.47
C ALA A 146 -12.91 -12.36 7.80
N GLU A 147 -13.30 -12.37 9.07
CA GLU A 147 -14.58 -12.90 9.52
C GLU A 147 -15.76 -12.12 8.94
N GLN A 148 -15.69 -10.79 8.92
CA GLN A 148 -16.73 -9.94 8.34
C GLN A 148 -16.93 -10.25 6.84
N TYR A 149 -15.85 -10.38 6.09
CA TYR A 149 -15.90 -10.74 4.66
C TYR A 149 -16.49 -12.15 4.44
N SER A 150 -16.08 -13.11 5.27
CA SER A 150 -16.60 -14.48 5.21
C SER A 150 -18.10 -14.55 5.49
N LYS A 151 -18.60 -13.77 6.45
CA LYS A 151 -20.04 -13.66 6.76
C LYS A 151 -20.80 -13.04 5.59
N LYS A 152 -20.29 -11.95 5.00
CA LYS A 152 -20.93 -11.27 3.87
C LYS A 152 -21.09 -12.19 2.65
N LYS A 153 -20.07 -13.01 2.35
CA LYS A 153 -20.10 -13.97 1.23
C LYS A 153 -21.11 -15.11 1.43
N LYS A 154 -21.43 -15.48 2.67
CA LYS A 154 -22.45 -16.50 2.96
C LYS A 154 -23.88 -16.01 2.78
N ILE A 155 -24.08 -14.69 2.72
CA ILE A 155 -25.40 -14.04 2.66
C ILE A 155 -25.69 -13.48 1.25
N SER A 156 -24.67 -13.37 0.40
CA SER A 156 -24.77 -12.97 -1.02
C SER A 156 -24.91 -14.17 -1.95
#